data_AF-A0A9X3BMQ4-F1
#
_entry.id   AF-A0A9X3BMQ4-F1
#
_cell.length_a   1.000
_cell.length_b   1.000
_cell.length_c   1.000
_cell.angle_alpha   90.00
_cell.angle_beta   90.00
_cell.angle_gamma   90.00
#
_symmetry.space_group_name_H-M   'P 1'
#
loop_
_entity.id
_entity.type
_entity.pdbx_description
1 polymer ?
#
loop_
_entity_poly.entity_id
_entity_poly.type
_entity_poly.pdbx_seq_one_letter_code
_entity_poly.pdbx_strand_id
1 'polypeptide(L)' 'AWGLVSRVVPHDELVSTATELAERIAQNPSHSLRMAKRLLLESRTGTLESTLAMAAAMQPLAHADAEHQQRIARWRSS' A
#
# COMPACT_ATOMS: atom_id res chain seq x y z
N ALA A 1 -9.18 -6.85 21.70
CA ALA A 1 -9.02 -5.52 21.08
C ALA A 1 -10.12 -5.32 20.04
N TRP A 2 -10.70 -4.12 19.92
CA TRP A 2 -11.88 -3.84 19.07
C TRP A 2 -11.54 -3.48 17.61
N GLY A 3 -10.27 -3.61 17.20
CA GLY A 3 -9.82 -3.28 15.83
C GLY A 3 -9.73 -1.78 15.52
N LEU A 4 -9.92 -0.91 16.50
CA LEU A 4 -9.88 0.56 16.31
C LEU A 4 -8.45 1.12 16.19
N VAL A 5 -7.48 0.44 16.79
CA VAL A 5 -6.07 0.84 16.77
C VAL A 5 -5.21 -0.32 16.31
N SER A 6 -4.23 -0.03 15.45
CA SER A 6 -3.32 -1.04 14.91
C SER A 6 -2.17 -1.40 15.85
N ARG A 7 -1.73 -0.46 16.69
CA ARG A 7 -0.65 -0.64 17.68
C ARG A 7 -0.82 0.36 18.83
N VAL A 8 -0.52 -0.07 20.05
CA VAL A 8 -0.45 0.77 21.25
C VAL A 8 0.99 0.72 21.77
N VAL A 9 1.57 1.87 22.08
CA VAL A 9 2.95 2.00 22.58
C VAL A 9 3.00 2.99 23.75
N PRO A 10 4.03 2.91 24.62
CA PRO A 10 4.35 3.96 25.58
C PRO A 10 4.49 5.34 24.94
N HIS A 11 4.26 6.41 25.73
CA HIS A 11 4.24 7.78 25.23
C HIS A 11 5.60 8.21 24.63
N ASP A 12 6.69 7.84 25.29
CA ASP A 12 8.07 8.09 24.87
C ASP A 12 8.46 7.39 23.56
N GLU A 13 7.78 6.28 23.22
CA GLU A 13 8.00 5.54 21.98
C GLU A 13 7.11 5.99 20.81
N LEU A 14 6.10 6.84 21.06
CA LEU A 14 5.07 7.19 20.08
C LEU A 14 5.67 7.76 18.79
N VAL A 15 6.56 8.74 18.92
CA VAL A 15 7.15 9.43 17.76
C VAL A 15 8.10 8.51 17.00
N SER A 16 8.92 7.72 17.70
CA SER A 16 9.82 6.74 17.05
C SER A 16 9.02 5.72 16.25
N THR A 17 8.02 5.10 16.89
CA THR A 17 7.17 4.09 16.27
C THR A 17 6.39 4.63 15.06
N ALA A 18 5.87 5.86 15.16
CA ALA A 18 5.17 6.50 14.05
C ALA A 18 6.10 6.80 12.87
N THR A 19 7.34 7.20 13.16
CA THR A 19 8.38 7.47 12.15
C THR A 19 8.79 6.20 11.43
N GLU A 20 9.04 5.11 12.17
CA GLU A 20 9.33 3.78 11.59
C GLU A 20 8.23 3.33 10.61
N LEU A 21 6.96 3.55 10.98
CA LEU A 21 5.84 3.24 10.09
C LEU A 21 5.85 4.12 8.84
N ALA A 22 6.11 5.41 8.98
CA ALA A 22 6.19 6.34 7.87
C ALA A 22 7.33 5.98 6.90
N GLU A 23 8.51 5.65 7.43
CA GLU A 23 9.66 5.19 6.67
C GLU A 23 9.35 3.89 5.92
N ARG A 24 8.67 2.94 6.57
CA ARG A 24 8.23 1.70 5.93
C ARG A 24 7.25 1.96 4.78
N ILE A 25 6.34 2.92 4.93
CA ILE A 25 5.42 3.32 3.86
C ILE A 25 6.22 3.98 2.72
N ALA A 26 7.13 4.89 3.05
CA ALA A 26 7.93 5.67 2.10
C ALA A 26 8.86 4.82 1.21
N GLN A 27 9.17 3.58 1.61
CA GLN A 27 9.89 2.61 0.78
C GLN A 27 9.12 2.14 -0.46
N ASN A 28 7.84 2.53 -0.63
CA ASN A 28 7.01 2.10 -1.75
C ASN A 28 6.71 3.25 -2.73
N PRO A 29 6.55 2.96 -4.03
CA PRO A 29 6.22 3.97 -5.03
C PRO A 29 4.93 4.70 -4.70
N SER A 30 4.97 6.03 -4.75
CA SER A 30 3.83 6.87 -4.32
C SER A 30 2.56 6.63 -5.15
N HIS A 31 2.72 6.35 -6.46
CA HIS A 31 1.59 6.09 -7.35
C HIS A 31 0.90 4.76 -7.00
N SER A 32 1.68 3.69 -6.81
CA SER A 32 1.20 2.37 -6.40
C SER A 32 0.50 2.39 -5.04
N LEU A 33 1.05 3.13 -4.06
CA LEU A 33 0.42 3.30 -2.75
C LEU A 33 -0.94 4.00 -2.84
N ARG A 34 -1.08 5.05 -3.68
CA ARG A 34 -2.35 5.74 -3.88
C ARG A 34 -3.41 4.82 -4.51
N MET A 35 -3.01 4.01 -5.49
CA MET A 35 -3.90 3.03 -6.13
C MET A 35 -4.38 1.98 -5.14
N ALA A 36 -3.44 1.37 -4.38
CA ALA A 36 -3.78 0.39 -3.35
C ALA A 36 -4.72 0.98 -2.28
N LYS A 37 -4.44 2.21 -1.81
CA LYS A 37 -5.32 2.91 -0.87
C LYS A 37 -6.71 3.15 -1.45
N ARG A 38 -6.82 3.56 -2.72
CA ARG A 38 -8.10 3.77 -3.39
C ARG A 38 -8.92 2.48 -3.49
N LEU A 39 -8.29 1.37 -3.88
CA LEU A 39 -8.95 0.05 -3.93
C LEU A 39 -9.48 -0.37 -2.56
N LEU A 40 -8.69 -0.21 -1.50
CA LEU A 40 -9.12 -0.56 -0.12
C LEU A 40 -10.24 0.32 0.41
N LEU A 41 -10.35 1.56 -0.06
CA LEU A 41 -11.44 2.45 0.32
C LEU A 41 -12.72 2.11 -0.46
N GLU A 42 -12.60 1.87 -1.76
CA GLU A 42 -13.74 1.49 -2.61
C GLU A 42 -14.34 0.14 -2.19
N SER A 43 -13.49 -0.83 -1.84
CA SER A 43 -13.94 -2.17 -1.44
C SER A 43 -14.79 -2.20 -0.16
N ARG A 44 -14.85 -1.10 0.60
CA ARG A 44 -15.68 -0.99 1.81
C ARG A 44 -17.15 -0.83 1.48
N THR A 45 -17.46 -0.24 0.33
CA THR A 45 -18.83 0.14 -0.06
C THR A 45 -19.23 -0.40 -1.42
N GLY A 46 -18.26 -0.71 -2.29
CA GLY A 46 -18.46 -1.24 -3.62
C GLY A 46 -18.74 -2.74 -3.66
N THR A 47 -19.31 -3.20 -4.77
CA THR A 47 -19.43 -4.64 -5.03
C THR A 47 -18.07 -5.25 -5.34
N LEU A 48 -17.95 -6.56 -5.14
CA LEU A 48 -16.75 -7.30 -5.52
C LEU A 48 -16.40 -7.11 -6.99
N GLU A 49 -17.40 -7.21 -7.87
CA GLU A 49 -17.24 -7.03 -9.32
C GLU A 49 -16.68 -5.65 -9.68
N SER A 50 -17.27 -4.57 -9.14
CA SER A 50 -16.80 -3.20 -9.39
C SER A 50 -15.36 -3.00 -8.89
N THR A 51 -15.05 -3.53 -7.71
CA THR A 51 -13.71 -3.44 -7.12
C THR A 51 -12.68 -4.18 -7.95
N LEU A 52 -13.02 -5.37 -8.46
CA LEU A 52 -12.13 -6.15 -9.33
C LEU A 52 -11.93 -5.48 -10.69
N ALA A 53 -12.97 -4.87 -11.26
CA ALA A 53 -12.84 -4.10 -12.50
C ALA A 53 -11.91 -2.89 -12.31
N MET A 54 -12.02 -2.19 -11.17
CA MET A 54 -11.10 -1.10 -10.83
C MET A 54 -9.66 -1.60 -10.68
N ALA A 55 -9.46 -2.74 -10.01
CA ALA A 55 -8.14 -3.35 -9.86
C ALA A 55 -7.54 -3.69 -11.23
N ALA A 56 -8.32 -4.30 -12.11
CA ALA A 56 -7.91 -4.65 -13.47
C ALA A 56 -7.49 -3.42 -14.29
N ALA A 57 -8.24 -2.31 -14.21
CA ALA A 57 -7.89 -1.07 -14.89
C ALA A 57 -6.60 -0.42 -14.35
N MET A 58 -6.32 -0.61 -13.05
CA MET A 58 -5.14 -0.08 -12.37
C MET A 58 -3.87 -0.91 -12.61
N GLN A 59 -3.99 -2.23 -12.76
CA GLN A 59 -2.83 -3.12 -12.90
C GLN A 59 -1.85 -2.71 -14.02
N PRO A 60 -2.28 -2.41 -15.26
CA PRO A 60 -1.35 -1.97 -16.31
C PRO A 60 -0.57 -0.71 -15.95
N LEU A 61 -1.21 0.24 -15.26
CA LEU A 61 -0.57 1.48 -14.81
C LEU A 61 0.49 1.21 -13.75
N ALA A 62 0.24 0.28 -12.84
CA ALA A 62 1.21 -0.14 -11.83
C ALA A 62 2.36 -0.96 -12.46
N HIS A 63 2.08 -1.79 -13.45
CA HIS A 63 3.07 -2.62 -14.11
C HIS A 63 3.97 -1.86 -15.08
N ALA A 64 3.47 -0.78 -15.69
CA ALA A 64 4.25 0.09 -16.57
C ALA A 64 5.23 1.01 -15.82
N ASP A 65 5.15 1.07 -14.49
CA ASP A 65 6.02 1.90 -13.67
C ASP A 65 7.49 1.41 -13.73
N ALA A 66 8.44 2.33 -13.96
CA ALA A 66 9.85 1.97 -14.08
C ALA A 66 10.42 1.36 -12.79
N GLU A 67 9.94 1.80 -11.62
CA GLU A 67 10.31 1.22 -10.33
C GLU A 67 9.80 -0.22 -10.21
N HIS A 68 8.59 -0.51 -10.73
CA HIS A 68 8.07 -1.88 -10.80
C HIS A 68 9.01 -2.77 -11.62
N GLN A 69 9.41 -2.34 -12.80
CA GLN A 69 10.33 -3.11 -13.66
C GLN A 69 11.69 -3.35 -12.99
N GLN A 70 12.26 -2.33 -12.35
CA GLN A 70 13.51 -2.46 -11.61
C GLN A 70 13.41 -3.44 -10.43
N ARG A 71 12.32 -3.37 -9.65
CA ARG A 71 12.09 -4.27 -8.51
C ARG A 71 11.90 -5.72 -8.96
N ILE A 72 11.18 -5.96 -10.06
CA ILE A 72 11.04 -7.29 -10.66
C ILE A 72 12.38 -7.82 -11.16
N ALA A 73 13.19 -6.98 -11.82
CA ALA A 73 14.52 -7.38 -12.28
C ALA A 73 15.42 -7.79 -11.11
N ARG A 74 15.46 -7.00 -10.04
CA ARG A 74 16.20 -7.35 -8.80
C ARG A 74 15.72 -8.67 -8.20
N TRP A 75 14.40 -8.84 -8.08
CA TRP A 75 13.79 -10.07 -7.53
C TRP A 75 14.15 -11.32 -8.32
N ARG A 76 14.21 -11.22 -9.67
CA ARG A 76 14.61 -12.34 -10.53
C ARG A 76 16.08 -12.73 -10.41
N SER A 77 16.94 -11.81 -9.99
CA SER A 77 18.39 -12.02 -9.82
C SER A 77 18.82 -12.27 -8.38
N SER A 78 17.87 -12.38 -7.44
CA SER A 78 18.13 -12.76 -6.04
C SER A 78 17.95 -14.26 -5.87
#